data_AF-A0A212D0T2-F1
#
_entry.id   AF-A0A212D0T2-F1
#
_cell.length_a   1.000
_cell.length_b   1.000
_cell.length_c   1.000
_cell.angle_alpha   90.00
_cell.angle_beta   90.00
_cell.angle_gamma   90.00
#
_symmetry.space_group_name_H-M   'P 1'
#
loop_
_entity.id
_entity.type
_entity.pdbx_description
1 polymer ?
#
loop_
_entity_poly.entity_id
_entity_poly.type
_entity_poly.pdbx_seq_one_letter_code
_entity_poly.pdbx_strand_id
1 'polypeptide(L)'
;MTVEEGRFCRMDFKVSGLPAPDVSWYLNGRPVQSDDFHKMIVSEKGFHSLIFEVVRASDAGAYACVAKNRAGEATFTVQLEVLAPKQLRVRPTFSKYLALNGKGLNVKQAFNPEGEFQRLAAQSGLYESEEL
;
A
#
# COMPACT_ATOMS: atom_id res chain seq x y z
N MET A 1 -14.08 11.30 1.61
CA MET A 1 -12.88 11.30 0.75
C MET A 1 -12.55 9.85 0.47
N THR A 2 -12.27 9.50 -0.78
CA THR A 2 -12.03 8.09 -1.17
C THR A 2 -10.70 8.02 -1.91
N VAL A 3 -9.81 7.10 -1.50
CA VAL A 3 -8.45 6.94 -2.03
C VAL A 3 -8.16 5.46 -2.26
N GLU A 4 -7.46 5.12 -3.33
CA GLU A 4 -7.01 3.73 -3.54
C GLU A 4 -5.82 3.39 -2.63
N GLU A 5 -5.81 2.18 -2.10
CA GLU A 5 -4.69 1.64 -1.33
C GLU A 5 -3.39 1.67 -2.16
N GLY A 6 -2.28 1.96 -1.52
CA GLY A 6 -0.97 2.08 -2.15
C GLY A 6 -0.69 3.46 -2.78
N ARG A 7 -1.65 4.39 -2.73
CA ARG A 7 -1.48 5.75 -3.29
C ARG A 7 -0.99 6.75 -2.25
N PHE A 8 -0.38 7.82 -2.72
CA PHE A 8 -0.15 9.04 -1.94
C PHE A 8 -1.47 9.76 -1.68
N CYS A 9 -1.65 10.29 -0.46
CA CYS A 9 -2.79 11.12 -0.10
C CYS A 9 -2.32 12.33 0.73
N ARG A 10 -2.94 13.48 0.51
CA ARG A 10 -2.73 14.69 1.32
C ARG A 10 -4.08 15.34 1.60
N MET A 11 -4.33 15.62 2.87
CA MET A 11 -5.50 16.37 3.32
C MET A 11 -5.04 17.73 3.84
N ASP A 12 -5.50 18.80 3.20
CA ASP A 12 -5.12 20.18 3.51
C ASP A 12 -6.28 20.94 4.15
N PHE A 13 -5.98 21.64 5.24
CA PHE A 13 -6.96 22.42 5.99
C PHE A 13 -6.38 23.78 6.33
N LYS A 14 -7.17 24.83 6.14
CA LYS A 14 -6.82 26.16 6.62
C LYS A 14 -7.43 26.35 7.99
N VAL A 15 -6.58 26.60 8.98
CA VAL A 15 -7.01 26.91 10.33
C VAL A 15 -6.65 28.36 10.63
N SER A 16 -7.59 29.07 11.25
CA SER A 16 -7.44 30.46 11.62
C SER A 16 -8.07 30.71 12.98
N GLY A 17 -7.42 31.50 13.82
CA GLY A 17 -7.95 31.94 15.11
C GLY A 17 -7.07 32.99 15.74
N LEU A 18 -7.62 33.75 16.70
CA LEU A 18 -6.88 34.76 17.46
C LEU A 18 -7.11 34.52 18.97
N PRO A 19 -6.09 34.10 19.75
CA PRO A 19 -4.73 33.74 19.33
C PRO A 19 -4.67 32.57 18.34
N ALA A 20 -3.53 32.39 17.66
CA ALA A 20 -3.32 31.25 16.78
C ALA A 20 -3.61 29.94 17.54
N PRO A 21 -4.47 29.05 17.02
CA PRO A 21 -4.85 27.83 17.72
C PRO A 21 -3.83 26.72 17.53
N ASP A 22 -3.72 25.86 18.54
CA ASP A 22 -3.04 24.58 18.43
C ASP A 22 -3.94 23.58 17.73
N VAL A 23 -3.36 22.77 16.84
CA VAL A 23 -4.11 21.82 16.00
C VAL A 23 -3.70 20.40 16.31
N SER A 24 -4.69 19.53 16.56
CA SER A 24 -4.51 18.11 16.84
C SER A 24 -5.36 17.27 15.89
N TRP A 25 -4.81 16.13 15.47
CA TRP A 25 -5.45 15.17 14.57
C TRP A 25 -5.90 13.92 15.33
N TYR A 26 -7.08 13.40 14.96
CA TYR A 26 -7.63 12.18 15.52
C TYR A 26 -8.14 11.26 14.41
N LEU A 27 -7.93 9.95 14.54
CA LEU A 27 -8.51 8.90 13.71
C LEU A 27 -9.41 8.05 14.60
N ASN A 28 -10.72 8.02 14.29
CA ASN A 28 -11.71 7.27 15.06
C ASN A 28 -11.64 7.60 16.57
N GLY A 29 -11.43 8.89 16.89
CA GLY A 29 -11.32 9.41 18.25
C GLY A 29 -9.96 9.19 18.94
N ARG A 30 -8.99 8.54 18.28
CA ARG A 30 -7.64 8.33 18.82
C ARG A 30 -6.66 9.35 18.24
N PRO A 31 -5.73 9.92 19.03
CA PRO A 31 -4.78 10.89 18.51
C PRO A 31 -3.89 10.24 17.44
N VAL A 32 -3.72 10.95 16.33
CA VAL A 32 -2.77 10.59 15.28
C VAL A 32 -1.45 11.28 15.63
N GLN A 33 -0.34 10.56 15.50
CA GLN A 33 1.00 11.12 15.62
C GLN A 33 1.72 11.00 14.29
N SER A 34 2.70 11.86 14.07
CA SER A 34 3.61 11.67 12.94
C SER A 34 4.39 10.38 13.12
N ASP A 35 4.46 9.57 12.08
CA ASP A 35 5.24 8.34 12.01
C ASP A 35 5.90 8.21 10.62
N ASP A 36 6.47 7.05 10.32
CA ASP A 36 7.14 6.81 9.03
C ASP A 36 6.19 6.89 7.81
N PHE A 37 4.89 6.77 8.03
CA PHE A 37 3.86 6.71 6.98
C PHE A 37 2.95 7.94 6.96
N HIS A 38 2.82 8.62 8.10
CA HIS A 38 1.97 9.77 8.34
C HIS A 38 2.83 10.99 8.69
N LYS A 39 2.77 12.04 7.86
CA LYS A 39 3.48 13.29 8.11
C LYS A 39 2.50 14.43 8.33
N MET A 40 2.70 15.18 9.41
CA MET A 40 1.96 16.40 9.70
C MET A 40 2.84 17.62 9.43
N ILE A 41 2.37 18.53 8.57
CA ILE A 41 3.09 19.76 8.24
C ILE A 41 2.20 20.95 8.54
N VAL A 42 2.78 21.98 9.15
CA VAL A 42 2.13 23.28 9.37
C VAL A 42 2.89 24.34 8.59
N SER A 43 2.18 25.08 7.74
CA SER A 43 2.72 26.24 7.04
C SER A 43 2.58 27.51 7.87
N GLU A 44 3.45 28.49 7.62
CA GLU A 44 3.38 29.82 8.24
C GLU A 44 2.05 30.55 7.97
N LYS A 45 1.30 30.15 6.93
CA LYS A 45 0.02 30.75 6.54
C LYS A 45 -1.20 30.07 7.19
N GLY A 46 -0.99 29.19 8.17
CA GLY A 46 -2.06 28.49 8.88
C GLY A 46 -2.69 27.34 8.09
N PHE A 47 -2.03 26.84 7.04
CA PHE A 47 -2.41 25.55 6.44
C PHE A 47 -1.78 24.41 7.22
N HIS A 48 -2.61 23.44 7.59
CA HIS A 48 -2.25 22.18 8.23
C HIS A 48 -2.49 21.05 7.24
N SER A 49 -1.49 20.19 7.07
CA SER A 49 -1.52 19.08 6.12
C SER A 49 -1.30 17.77 6.85
N LEU A 50 -2.19 16.79 6.64
CA LEU A 50 -1.95 15.39 6.98
C LEU A 50 -1.63 14.63 5.69
N ILE A 51 -0.43 14.07 5.63
CA ILE A 51 0.14 13.44 4.43
C ILE A 51 0.35 11.96 4.71
N PHE A 52 -0.11 11.13 3.79
CA PHE A 52 0.09 9.68 3.75
C PHE A 52 1.02 9.38 2.57
N GLU A 53 2.22 8.86 2.85
CA GLU A 53 3.14 8.49 1.77
C GLU A 53 2.58 7.34 0.93
N VAL A 54 2.01 6.35 1.61
CA VAL A 54 1.34 5.19 1.04
C VAL A 54 0.12 4.87 1.90
N VAL A 55 -1.08 5.11 1.35
CA VAL A 55 -2.35 4.81 2.02
C VAL A 55 -2.52 3.30 2.18
N ARG A 56 -2.93 2.87 3.37
CA ARG A 56 -3.20 1.49 3.75
C ARG A 56 -4.66 1.29 4.10
N ALA A 57 -5.14 0.05 4.05
CA ALA A 57 -6.48 -0.29 4.55
C ALA A 57 -6.71 0.15 6.02
N SER A 58 -5.66 0.15 6.85
CA SER A 58 -5.71 0.61 8.25
C SER A 58 -5.99 2.10 8.44
N ASP A 59 -5.76 2.89 7.39
CA ASP A 59 -5.90 4.35 7.46
C ASP A 59 -7.36 4.76 7.23
N ALA A 60 -8.24 3.83 6.85
CA ALA A 60 -9.66 4.11 6.70
C ALA A 60 -10.31 4.50 8.05
N GLY A 61 -11.10 5.58 8.03
CA GLY A 61 -11.81 6.02 9.23
C GLY A 61 -12.22 7.49 9.23
N ALA A 62 -12.81 7.90 10.34
CA ALA A 62 -13.21 9.27 10.58
C ALA A 62 -12.01 10.07 11.14
N TYR A 63 -11.47 10.97 10.33
CA TYR A 63 -10.44 11.91 10.74
C TYR A 63 -11.09 13.18 11.30
N ALA A 64 -10.64 13.60 12.48
CA ALA A 64 -11.03 14.88 13.07
C ALA A 64 -9.80 15.78 13.29
N CYS A 65 -9.93 17.03 12.86
CA CYS A 65 -9.01 18.12 13.14
C CYS A 65 -9.62 18.98 14.24
N VAL A 66 -8.94 19.10 15.38
CA VAL A 66 -9.37 19.93 16.51
C VAL A 66 -8.42 21.10 16.62
N ALA A 67 -8.95 22.32 16.47
CA ALA A 67 -8.21 23.56 16.63
C ALA A 67 -8.65 24.24 17.93
N LYS A 68 -7.72 24.47 18.86
CA LYS A 68 -8.02 24.99 20.19
C LYS A 68 -7.16 26.19 20.54
N ASN A 69 -7.77 27.23 21.11
CA ASN A 69 -7.08 28.34 21.75
C ASN A 69 -7.83 28.78 23.01
N ARG A 70 -7.36 29.83 23.67
CA ARG A 70 -8.03 30.40 24.86
C ARG A 70 -9.43 30.99 24.61
N ALA A 71 -9.78 31.26 23.35
CA ALA A 71 -11.07 31.83 22.98
C ALA A 71 -12.12 30.74 22.67
N GLY A 72 -11.68 29.51 22.36
CA GLY A 72 -12.58 28.40 22.10
C GLY A 72 -11.92 27.23 21.36
N GLU A 73 -12.77 26.37 20.83
CA GLU A 73 -12.39 25.16 20.11
C GLU A 73 -13.28 25.02 18.87
N ALA A 74 -12.69 24.56 17.77
CA ALA A 74 -13.40 24.21 16.54
C ALA A 74 -12.96 22.82 16.09
N THR A 75 -13.91 22.05 15.55
CA THR A 75 -13.65 20.69 15.05
C THR A 75 -14.12 20.57 13.61
N PHE A 76 -13.30 19.97 12.77
CA PHE A 76 -13.66 19.56 11.42
C PHE A 76 -13.46 18.06 11.27
N THR A 77 -14.41 17.36 10.65
CA THR A 77 -14.35 15.90 10.49
C THR A 77 -14.51 15.50 9.02
N VAL A 78 -13.73 14.51 8.58
CA VAL A 78 -13.80 13.92 7.24
C VAL A 78 -13.67 12.41 7.32
N GLN A 79 -14.51 11.69 6.58
CA GLN A 79 -14.39 10.25 6.42
C GLN A 79 -13.38 9.92 5.30
N LEU A 80 -12.36 9.13 5.60
CA LEU A 80 -11.47 8.52 4.62
C LEU A 80 -11.92 7.08 4.33
N GLU A 81 -12.22 6.82 3.07
CA GLU A 81 -12.48 5.49 2.53
C GLU A 81 -11.28 5.02 1.72
N VAL A 82 -10.83 3.80 1.96
CA VAL A 82 -9.69 3.20 1.25
C VAL A 82 -10.20 2.08 0.35
N LEU A 83 -10.00 2.24 -0.96
CA LEU A 83 -10.37 1.24 -1.97
C LEU A 83 -9.25 0.23 -2.14
N ALA A 84 -9.55 -1.05 -1.93
CA ALA A 84 -8.61 -2.13 -2.18
C ALA A 84 -8.17 -2.13 -3.66
N PRO A 85 -6.92 -2.56 -3.95
CA PRO A 85 -6.45 -2.65 -5.33
C PRO A 85 -7.35 -3.58 -6.13
N LYS A 86 -7.66 -3.21 -7.37
CA LYS A 86 -8.36 -4.10 -8.29
C LYS A 86 -7.47 -5.31 -8.56
N GLN A 87 -7.77 -6.43 -7.92
CA GLN A 87 -7.20 -7.73 -8.25
C GLN A 87 -7.65 -8.10 -9.66
N LEU A 88 -6.82 -7.80 -10.66
CA LEU A 88 -7.02 -8.35 -11.99
C LEU A 88 -6.81 -9.85 -11.86
N ARG A 89 -7.90 -10.62 -11.83
CA ARG A 89 -7.88 -12.07 -12.03
C ARG A 89 -7.44 -12.35 -13.47
N VAL A 90 -6.18 -12.10 -13.78
CA VAL A 90 -5.58 -12.57 -15.02
C VAL A 90 -5.42 -14.06 -14.82
N ARG A 91 -6.29 -14.85 -15.44
CA ARG A 91 -6.00 -16.26 -15.62
C ARG A 91 -4.69 -16.29 -16.41
N PRO A 92 -3.59 -16.86 -15.89
CA PRO A 92 -2.38 -16.98 -16.66
C PRO A 92 -2.74 -17.76 -17.92
N THR A 93 -2.79 -17.06 -19.04
CA THR A 93 -3.01 -17.69 -20.33
C THR A 93 -1.62 -18.04 -20.79
N PHE A 94 -1.26 -19.31 -20.70
CA PHE A 94 -0.12 -19.83 -21.45
C PHE A 94 -0.50 -19.69 -22.92
N SER A 95 -0.17 -18.56 -23.52
CA SER A 95 -0.44 -18.26 -24.92
C SER A 95 0.40 -19.22 -25.74
N LYS A 96 -0.18 -20.36 -26.11
CA LYS A 96 0.03 -21.19 -27.31
C LYS A 96 1.46 -21.33 -27.90
N TYR A 97 2.53 -21.09 -27.14
CA TYR A 97 3.93 -21.16 -27.59
C TYR A 97 4.59 -22.51 -27.26
N LEU A 98 3.80 -23.57 -27.06
CA LEU A 98 4.31 -24.93 -27.08
C LEU A 98 3.46 -25.80 -28.01
N ALA A 99 3.51 -25.47 -29.29
CA ALA A 99 3.29 -26.44 -30.36
C ALA A 99 4.58 -26.55 -31.18
N LEU A 100 5.70 -26.84 -30.50
CA LEU A 100 6.87 -27.40 -31.16
C LEU A 100 7.08 -28.79 -30.56
N ASN A 101 7.02 -29.79 -31.43
CA ASN A 101 7.36 -31.21 -31.22
C ASN A 101 6.22 -32.19 -30.91
N GLY A 102 4.97 -31.88 -31.25
CA GLY A 102 3.92 -32.90 -31.45
C GLY A 102 3.53 -33.76 -30.23
N LYS A 103 4.05 -33.47 -29.05
CA LYS A 103 3.65 -34.08 -27.78
C LYS A 103 2.80 -33.08 -27.03
N GLY A 104 1.51 -33.41 -26.87
CA GLY A 104 0.55 -32.55 -26.17
C GLY A 104 1.01 -32.20 -24.76
N LEU A 105 0.75 -30.95 -24.35
CA LEU A 105 0.96 -30.49 -22.98
C LEU A 105 0.05 -31.28 -22.02
N ASN A 106 0.64 -32.11 -21.17
CA ASN A 106 -0.10 -32.74 -20.07
C ASN A 106 -0.18 -31.76 -18.89
N VAL A 107 -1.33 -31.11 -18.76
CA VAL A 107 -1.60 -30.10 -17.72
C VAL A 107 -1.44 -30.67 -16.30
N LYS A 108 -1.60 -32.00 -16.10
CA LYS A 108 -1.40 -32.64 -14.79
C LYS A 108 0.08 -32.72 -14.37
N GLN A 109 1.01 -32.66 -15.32
CA GLN A 109 2.44 -32.76 -15.07
C GLN A 109 3.10 -31.38 -14.84
N ALA A 110 2.47 -30.31 -15.33
CA ALA A 110 2.91 -28.93 -15.14
C ALA A 110 2.60 -28.36 -13.75
N PHE A 111 1.71 -29.02 -12.98
CA PHE A 111 1.26 -28.57 -11.66
C PHE A 111 1.39 -29.66 -10.59
N ASN A 112 2.44 -30.49 -10.66
CA ASN A 112 2.78 -31.37 -9.54
C ASN A 112 3.80 -30.67 -8.63
N PRO A 113 3.46 -30.29 -7.38
CA PRO A 113 4.43 -29.73 -6.43
C PRO A 113 5.52 -30.72 -6.00
N GLU A 114 5.44 -32.00 -6.40
CA GLU A 114 6.46 -33.02 -6.16
C GLU A 114 7.14 -33.54 -7.46
N GLY A 115 7.02 -32.82 -8.58
CA GLY A 115 7.51 -33.28 -9.88
C GLY A 115 9.03 -33.24 -10.05
N GLU A 116 9.64 -34.43 -10.14
CA GLU A 116 10.95 -34.92 -10.62
C GLU A 116 12.04 -34.02 -11.26
N PHE A 117 11.82 -32.74 -11.53
CA PHE A 117 12.80 -31.88 -12.21
C PHE A 117 14.06 -31.56 -11.39
N GLN A 118 14.02 -31.69 -10.07
CA GLN A 118 15.23 -31.57 -9.23
C GLN A 118 16.06 -32.86 -9.17
N ARG A 119 15.50 -34.02 -9.56
CA ARG A 119 16.25 -35.28 -9.51
C ARG A 119 17.17 -35.47 -10.72
N LEU A 120 16.77 -35.01 -11.91
CA LEU A 120 17.64 -35.11 -13.10
C LEU A 120 18.84 -34.16 -13.06
N ALA A 121 18.74 -33.00 -12.41
CA ALA A 121 19.87 -32.06 -12.27
C ALA A 121 20.90 -32.52 -11.21
N ALA A 122 20.50 -33.39 -10.28
CA ALA A 122 21.38 -33.96 -9.26
C ALA A 122 22.06 -35.27 -9.70
N GLN A 123 21.61 -35.90 -10.80
CA GLN A 123 22.15 -37.17 -11.27
C GLN A 123 23.22 -37.03 -12.36
N SER A 124 23.42 -35.83 -12.92
CA SER A 124 24.49 -35.56 -13.90
C SER A 124 25.70 -34.86 -13.27
N GLY A 125 25.96 -35.08 -11.97
CA GLY A 125 27.07 -34.51 -11.21
C GLY A 125 28.47 -34.96 -11.66
N LEU A 126 28.82 -34.71 -12.91
CA LEU A 126 30.19 -34.65 -13.40
C LEU A 126 30.47 -33.19 -13.76
N TYR A 127 30.94 -32.48 -12.73
CA TYR A 127 31.82 -31.33 -12.89
C TYR A 127 33.01 -31.75 -13.77
N GLU A 128 33.30 -30.91 -14.75
CA GLU A 128 34.46 -30.94 -15.63
C GLU A 128 35.74 -30.81 -14.80
N SER A 129 36.72 -31.70 -15.03
CA SER A 129 38.11 -31.47 -14.67
C SER A 129 38.93 -31.46 -15.96
N GLU A 130 39.35 -30.28 -16.40
CA GLU A 130 40.37 -30.12 -17.45
C GLU A 130 41.71 -30.71 -16.96
N GLU A 131 42.36 -31.53 -17.77
CA GLU A 131 43.77 -31.87 -17.58
C GLU A 131 44.68 -30.76 -18.15
N LEU A 132 45.64 -30.35 -17.30
CA LEU A 132 46.81 -29.46 -17.48
C LEU A 132 46.58 -27.95 -17.42
#